data_AF-A0AAN9UT15-F1
#
_entry.id   AF-A0AAN9UT15-F1
#
_cell.length_a   1.000
_cell.length_b   1.000
_cell.length_c   1.000
_cell.angle_alpha   90.00
_cell.angle_beta   90.00
_cell.angle_gamma   90.00
#
_symmetry.space_group_name_H-M   'P 1'
#
loop_
_entity.id
_entity.type
_entity.pdbx_description
1 polymer ?
#
loop_
_entity_poly.entity_id
_entity_poly.type
_entity_poly.pdbx_seq_one_letter_code
_entity_poly.pdbx_strand_id
1 'polypeptide(L)'
;MGSISIREYIRWLPSPPSENTSTLVLTSPGRRYVDIRMLLPPPGTKTTNEGGSADESDETIEWAFAGTSSSEIRANGIKHSTWRHFVDSRTRDDAEGVVDEADMFPAPPLPSDEGGSGSDRTLEKGRMVNPDTGLETDYEEMWRDVEPVAVPSSGGGGGGDKIRSAVLELRDDAAGRRGLVVCLGRRCQGVVRCGDAFALEQWEWQQQEQGGSGKDEGEGGWKRRRRVGAGDLYLPCQDAVEKVADLDVGGRIERDGVVWTVVEASQ
;
A
#
# COMPACT_ATOMS: atom_id res chain seq x y z
N MET A 1 5.87 -14.99 0.34
CA MET A 1 6.50 -13.67 0.09
C MET A 1 5.39 -12.63 0.08
N GLY A 2 5.68 -11.39 0.48
CA GLY A 2 4.74 -10.28 0.32
C GLY A 2 4.58 -9.89 -1.16
N SER A 3 3.60 -9.05 -1.46
CA SER A 3 3.34 -8.54 -2.80
C SER A 3 3.14 -7.02 -2.79
N ILE A 4 3.46 -6.40 -3.92
CA ILE A 4 3.20 -5.00 -4.22
C ILE A 4 2.32 -4.99 -5.47
N SER A 5 1.10 -4.45 -5.38
CA SER A 5 0.16 -4.44 -6.50
C SER A 5 -0.26 -3.01 -6.82
N ILE A 6 -0.18 -2.64 -8.09
CA ILE A 6 -0.55 -1.32 -8.61
C ILE A 6 -1.79 -1.50 -9.48
N ARG A 7 -2.84 -0.74 -9.23
CA ARG A 7 -4.02 -0.78 -10.09
C ARG A 7 -3.73 -0.01 -11.38
N GLU A 8 -3.92 -0.67 -12.52
CA GLU A 8 -3.78 -0.06 -13.83
C GLU A 8 -5.10 0.57 -14.30
N TYR A 9 -6.24 -0.06 -13.98
CA TYR A 9 -7.56 0.49 -14.20
C TYR A 9 -8.63 -0.16 -13.33
N ILE A 10 -9.76 0.53 -13.22
CA ILE A 10 -11.05 0.00 -12.82
C ILE A 10 -12.09 0.27 -13.93
N ARG A 11 -13.05 -0.64 -14.09
CA ARG A 11 -14.29 -0.36 -14.82
C ARG A 11 -15.51 -0.88 -14.09
N TRP A 12 -16.55 -0.06 -14.10
CA TRP A 12 -17.91 -0.44 -13.71
C TRP A 12 -18.68 -0.85 -14.95
N LEU A 13 -19.06 -2.12 -15.07
CA LEU A 13 -19.62 -2.65 -16.31
C LEU A 13 -20.98 -2.00 -16.65
N PRO A 14 -21.25 -1.66 -17.93
CA PRO A 14 -20.43 -1.91 -19.13
C PRO A 14 -19.48 -0.75 -19.52
N SER A 15 -19.19 0.17 -18.61
CA SER A 15 -18.37 1.36 -18.90
C SER A 15 -16.95 0.99 -19.33
N PRO A 16 -16.29 1.81 -20.16
CA PRO A 16 -14.89 1.61 -20.51
C PRO A 16 -13.97 1.70 -19.28
N PRO A 17 -12.78 1.06 -19.32
CA PRO A 17 -11.78 1.18 -18.26
C PRO A 17 -11.26 2.61 -18.12
N SER A 18 -11.03 3.00 -16.87
CA SER A 18 -10.43 4.28 -16.48
C SER A 18 -9.62 4.11 -15.20
N GLU A 19 -8.65 5.00 -14.98
CA GLU A 19 -7.95 5.09 -13.70
C GLU A 19 -7.83 6.55 -13.31
N ASN A 20 -8.53 6.94 -12.26
CA ASN A 20 -8.52 8.28 -11.69
C ASN A 20 -7.69 8.34 -10.40
N THR A 21 -7.03 7.25 -10.01
CA THR A 21 -6.23 7.18 -8.79
C THR A 21 -4.81 6.67 -9.04
N SER A 22 -3.89 7.03 -8.15
CA SER A 22 -2.63 6.33 -7.94
C SER A 22 -2.85 5.28 -6.85
N THR A 23 -3.40 4.13 -7.21
CA THR A 23 -3.68 3.03 -6.26
C THR A 23 -2.47 2.12 -6.07
N LEU A 24 -2.08 1.90 -4.81
CA LEU A 24 -0.98 1.03 -4.41
C LEU A 24 -1.36 0.17 -3.20
N VAL A 25 -1.21 -1.13 -3.34
CA VAL A 25 -1.44 -2.11 -2.27
C VAL A 25 -0.11 -2.75 -1.89
N LEU A 26 0.22 -2.70 -0.60
CA LEU A 26 1.28 -3.51 -0.01
C LEU A 26 0.64 -4.65 0.77
N THR A 27 1.02 -5.90 0.50
CA THR A 27 0.61 -7.07 1.28
C THR A 27 1.83 -7.77 1.86
N SER A 28 1.88 -7.92 3.18
CA SER A 28 2.95 -8.62 3.89
C SER A 28 2.94 -10.13 3.61
N PRO A 29 4.05 -10.85 3.85
CA PRO A 29 4.06 -12.32 3.83
C PRO A 29 2.94 -12.97 4.67
N GLY A 30 2.62 -12.39 5.84
CA GLY A 30 1.55 -12.80 6.74
C GLY A 30 0.14 -12.33 6.33
N ARG A 31 -0.03 -11.83 5.09
CA ARG A 31 -1.30 -11.40 4.50
C ARG A 31 -1.99 -10.24 5.22
N ARG A 32 -1.20 -9.33 5.81
CA ARG A 32 -1.68 -8.01 6.23
C ARG A 32 -1.47 -7.03 5.10
N TYR A 33 -2.47 -6.21 4.81
CA TYR A 33 -2.40 -5.30 3.67
C TYR A 33 -2.71 -3.86 4.05
N VAL A 34 -2.16 -2.94 3.26
CA VAL A 34 -2.52 -1.51 3.24
C VAL A 34 -2.81 -1.15 1.78
N ASP A 35 -4.04 -0.75 1.48
CA ASP A 35 -4.53 -0.24 0.20
C ASP A 35 -4.73 1.27 0.31
N ILE A 36 -4.02 2.04 -0.52
CA ILE A 36 -4.15 3.50 -0.57
C ILE A 36 -4.46 3.90 -2.01
N ARG A 37 -5.59 4.59 -2.18
CA ARG A 37 -6.12 5.11 -3.45
C ARG A 37 -6.16 6.63 -3.37
N MET A 38 -5.15 7.27 -3.93
CA MET A 38 -5.06 8.73 -4.00
C MET A 38 -5.60 9.23 -5.34
N LEU A 39 -6.47 10.23 -5.36
CA LEU A 39 -6.93 10.85 -6.60
C LEU A 39 -5.75 11.42 -7.39
N LEU A 40 -5.74 11.15 -8.70
CA LEU A 40 -4.81 11.79 -9.62
C LEU A 40 -5.22 13.25 -9.81
N PRO A 41 -4.25 14.18 -9.92
CA PRO A 41 -4.56 15.56 -10.21
C PRO A 41 -5.22 15.68 -11.59
N PRO A 42 -6.11 16.67 -11.80
CA PRO A 42 -6.74 16.89 -13.10
C PRO A 42 -5.71 17.05 -14.23
N PRO A 43 -6.02 16.61 -15.46
CA PRO A 43 -5.13 16.78 -16.61
C PRO A 43 -4.69 18.24 -16.78
N GLY A 44 -3.39 18.47 -16.92
CA GLY A 44 -2.82 19.81 -17.08
C GLY A 44 -2.46 20.53 -15.78
N THR A 45 -2.76 19.93 -14.61
CA THR A 45 -2.25 20.42 -13.33
C THR A 45 -0.74 20.20 -13.28
N LYS A 46 0.04 21.29 -13.23
CA LYS A 46 1.49 21.19 -13.02
C LYS A 46 1.72 20.80 -11.56
N THR A 47 2.04 19.54 -11.30
CA THR A 47 2.62 19.14 -10.02
C THR A 47 3.98 19.83 -9.92
N THR A 48 4.14 20.75 -8.99
CA THR A 48 5.45 21.30 -8.63
C THR A 48 6.25 20.22 -7.93
N ASN A 49 6.76 19.25 -8.70
CA ASN A 49 7.73 18.27 -8.24
C ASN A 49 9.09 18.94 -8.11
N GLU A 50 9.21 19.88 -7.17
CA GLU A 50 10.50 20.32 -6.66
C GLU A 50 10.45 20.25 -5.13
N GLY A 51 10.94 19.12 -4.61
CA GLY A 51 11.47 18.97 -3.25
C GLY A 51 10.63 19.52 -2.10
N GLY A 52 9.63 18.76 -1.66
CA GLY A 52 9.03 18.99 -0.34
C GLY A 52 7.82 18.11 -0.07
N SER A 53 7.82 17.43 1.08
CA SER A 53 6.67 16.72 1.62
C SER A 53 5.62 17.73 2.11
N ALA A 54 4.94 18.43 1.19
CA ALA A 54 3.76 19.19 1.56
C ALA A 54 2.69 18.18 1.99
N ASP A 55 2.11 18.37 3.17
CA ASP A 55 0.95 17.60 3.60
C ASP A 55 -0.19 17.86 2.59
N GLU A 56 -0.68 16.80 1.95
CA GLU A 56 -1.80 16.92 1.00
C GLU A 56 -3.12 17.01 1.78
N SER A 57 -4.17 17.56 1.17
CA SER A 57 -5.49 17.64 1.81
C SER A 57 -6.18 16.28 1.83
N ASP A 58 -7.02 16.04 2.84
CA ASP A 58 -7.81 14.81 2.98
C ASP A 58 -8.75 14.57 1.78
N GLU A 59 -9.11 15.62 1.05
CA GLU A 59 -9.92 15.56 -0.17
C GLU A 59 -9.23 14.80 -1.32
N THR A 60 -7.92 14.57 -1.24
CA THR A 60 -7.19 13.77 -2.25
C THR A 60 -7.30 12.26 -1.99
N ILE A 61 -7.82 11.83 -0.85
CA ILE A 61 -8.03 10.41 -0.53
C ILE A 61 -9.34 9.96 -1.19
N GLU A 62 -9.25 9.09 -2.20
CA GLU A 62 -10.43 8.42 -2.76
C GLU A 62 -10.90 7.35 -1.78
N TRP A 63 -9.99 6.46 -1.38
CA TRP A 63 -10.19 5.44 -0.36
C TRP A 63 -8.85 4.98 0.19
N ALA A 64 -8.76 4.74 1.49
CA ALA A 64 -7.58 4.14 2.10
C ALA A 64 -8.02 3.23 3.25
N PHE A 65 -7.51 2.01 3.24
CA PHE A 65 -7.91 1.00 4.21
C PHE A 65 -6.82 -0.05 4.38
N ALA A 66 -6.90 -0.78 5.48
CA ALA A 66 -5.90 -1.79 5.82
C ALA A 66 -6.55 -2.91 6.62
N GLY A 67 -5.97 -4.11 6.56
CA GLY A 67 -6.55 -5.28 7.20
C GLY A 67 -5.83 -6.57 6.86
N THR A 68 -6.59 -7.66 6.75
CA THR A 68 -6.06 -8.99 6.41
C THR A 68 -6.71 -9.56 5.16
N SER A 69 -5.92 -10.26 4.35
CA SER A 69 -6.41 -10.95 3.17
C SER A 69 -6.27 -12.46 3.29
N SER A 70 -7.20 -13.17 2.65
CA SER A 70 -7.14 -14.63 2.49
C SER A 70 -7.50 -14.98 1.05
N SER A 71 -7.10 -16.17 0.59
CA SER A 71 -7.50 -16.64 -0.72
C SER A 71 -7.65 -18.14 -0.75
N GLU A 72 -8.62 -18.60 -1.52
CA GLU A 72 -8.96 -20.00 -1.71
C GLU A 72 -9.03 -20.31 -3.21
N ILE A 73 -8.48 -21.46 -3.63
CA ILE A 73 -8.58 -21.90 -5.01
C ILE A 73 -9.91 -22.66 -5.15
N ARG A 74 -10.82 -22.13 -5.96
CA ARG A 74 -12.10 -22.77 -6.29
C ARG A 74 -11.88 -23.95 -7.24
N ALA A 75 -12.88 -24.83 -7.33
CA ALA A 75 -12.82 -26.05 -8.14
C ALA A 75 -12.48 -25.83 -9.63
N ASN A 76 -12.77 -24.64 -10.16
CA ASN A 76 -12.46 -24.22 -11.53
C ASN A 76 -11.05 -23.61 -11.68
N GLY A 77 -10.21 -23.67 -10.64
CA GLY A 77 -8.86 -23.12 -10.63
C GLY A 77 -8.79 -21.60 -10.41
N ILE A 78 -9.93 -20.92 -10.28
CA ILE A 78 -9.99 -19.47 -9.99
C ILE A 78 -9.63 -19.26 -8.52
N LYS A 79 -8.77 -18.28 -8.27
CA LYS A 79 -8.44 -17.85 -6.90
C LYS A 79 -9.51 -16.86 -6.45
N HIS A 80 -10.29 -17.24 -5.44
CA HIS A 80 -11.20 -16.34 -4.75
C HIS A 80 -10.46 -15.67 -3.60
N SER A 81 -10.54 -14.36 -3.49
CA SER A 81 -9.83 -13.56 -2.50
C SER A 81 -10.85 -12.80 -1.64
N THR A 82 -10.53 -12.70 -0.35
CA THR A 82 -11.35 -12.01 0.65
C THR A 82 -10.45 -11.04 1.40
N TRP A 83 -10.91 -9.81 1.61
CA TRP A 83 -10.22 -8.77 2.36
C TRP A 83 -11.09 -8.31 3.51
N ARG A 84 -10.60 -8.46 4.73
CA ARG A 84 -11.28 -8.04 5.96
C ARG A 84 -10.63 -6.78 6.47
N HIS A 85 -11.42 -5.72 6.60
CA HIS A 85 -10.89 -4.42 6.98
C HIS A 85 -10.58 -4.39 8.48
N PHE A 86 -9.63 -3.57 8.87
CA PHE A 86 -9.25 -3.28 10.24
C PHE A 86 -9.27 -1.77 10.49
N VAL A 87 -8.85 -0.99 9.48
CA VAL A 87 -8.90 0.46 9.42
C VAL A 87 -9.48 0.85 8.06
N ASP A 88 -10.39 1.83 8.03
CA ASP A 88 -11.05 2.27 6.80
C ASP A 88 -11.30 3.79 6.83
N SER A 89 -10.98 4.49 5.75
CA SER A 89 -11.22 5.93 5.64
C SER A 89 -12.72 6.25 5.49
N ARG A 90 -13.52 5.35 4.93
CA ARG A 90 -14.97 5.51 4.72
C ARG A 90 -15.81 4.95 5.86
N THR A 91 -15.30 3.95 6.57
CA THR A 91 -16.03 3.25 7.65
C THR A 91 -15.45 3.60 9.01
N ARG A 92 -16.21 4.36 9.82
CA ARG A 92 -15.77 4.85 11.12
C ARG A 92 -15.79 3.79 12.23
N ASP A 93 -16.96 3.21 12.48
CA ASP A 93 -17.21 2.50 13.74
C ASP A 93 -17.05 0.97 13.64
N ASP A 94 -17.33 0.37 12.48
CA ASP A 94 -17.29 -1.09 12.28
C ASP A 94 -16.48 -1.48 11.04
N ALA A 95 -15.22 -1.02 10.98
CA ALA A 95 -14.33 -1.43 9.89
C ALA A 95 -14.11 -2.95 9.86
N GLU A 96 -14.05 -3.64 11.01
CA GLU A 96 -13.89 -5.11 11.04
C GLU A 96 -15.10 -5.89 10.50
N GLY A 97 -16.28 -5.26 10.45
CA GLY A 97 -17.46 -5.79 9.77
C GLY A 97 -17.42 -5.66 8.23
N VAL A 98 -16.53 -4.84 7.67
CA VAL A 98 -16.40 -4.66 6.21
C VAL A 98 -15.55 -5.78 5.63
N VAL A 99 -16.12 -6.47 4.65
CA VAL A 99 -15.51 -7.60 3.94
C VAL A 99 -15.72 -7.42 2.45
N ASP A 100 -14.61 -7.27 1.72
CA ASP A 100 -14.60 -7.24 0.27
C ASP A 100 -14.23 -8.63 -0.27
N GLU A 101 -14.81 -9.01 -1.41
CA GLU A 101 -14.60 -10.32 -2.03
C GLU A 101 -14.54 -10.19 -3.56
N ALA A 102 -13.60 -10.91 -4.17
CA ALA A 102 -13.44 -10.91 -5.62
C ALA A 102 -12.80 -12.20 -6.14
N ASP A 103 -13.02 -12.47 -7.41
CA ASP A 103 -12.38 -13.55 -8.15
C ASP A 103 -11.20 -13.03 -8.95
N MET A 104 -10.05 -13.70 -8.82
CA MET A 104 -8.78 -13.31 -9.42
C MET A 104 -8.47 -14.21 -10.61
N PHE A 105 -8.37 -13.60 -11.78
CA PHE A 105 -8.09 -14.25 -13.06
C PHE A 105 -6.68 -13.88 -13.54
N PRO A 106 -5.91 -14.82 -14.11
CA PRO A 106 -4.72 -14.45 -14.87
C PRO A 106 -5.09 -13.46 -15.96
N ALA A 107 -4.31 -12.39 -16.11
CA ALA A 107 -4.53 -11.46 -17.21
C ALA A 107 -4.23 -12.17 -18.55
N PRO A 108 -4.95 -11.79 -19.63
CA PRO A 108 -4.57 -12.23 -20.96
C PRO A 108 -3.17 -11.71 -21.31
N PRO A 109 -2.36 -12.48 -22.05
CA PRO A 109 -1.04 -12.02 -22.48
C PRO A 109 -1.18 -10.75 -23.33
N LEU A 110 -0.28 -9.79 -23.09
CA LEU A 110 -0.15 -8.63 -23.95
C LEU A 110 0.37 -9.04 -25.34
N PRO A 111 0.10 -8.24 -26.39
CA PRO A 111 0.81 -8.35 -27.65
C PRO A 111 2.33 -8.33 -27.42
N SER A 112 3.06 -9.16 -28.15
CA SER A 112 4.52 -9.42 -28.02
C SER A 112 5.41 -8.17 -28.03
N ASP A 113 4.88 -7.08 -28.58
CA ASP A 113 5.51 -5.81 -28.88
C ASP A 113 5.44 -4.82 -27.69
N GLU A 114 4.63 -5.12 -26.67
CA GLU A 114 4.56 -4.35 -25.41
C GLU A 114 5.46 -4.93 -24.29
N GLY A 115 6.28 -5.94 -24.60
CA GLY A 115 7.41 -6.37 -23.76
C GLY A 115 7.06 -6.99 -22.40
N GLY A 116 5.79 -7.32 -22.15
CA GLY A 116 5.33 -7.97 -20.92
C GLY A 116 5.03 -9.46 -21.12
N SER A 117 5.39 -10.30 -20.15
CA SER A 117 5.02 -11.74 -20.16
C SER A 117 3.52 -11.97 -19.88
N GLY A 118 2.77 -10.95 -19.45
CA GLY A 118 1.39 -11.05 -18.96
C GLY A 118 1.24 -11.76 -17.62
N SER A 119 2.30 -12.39 -17.12
CA SER A 119 2.33 -13.14 -15.86
C SER A 119 2.37 -12.26 -14.61
N ASP A 120 2.63 -10.97 -14.78
CA ASP A 120 2.67 -9.94 -13.74
C ASP A 120 1.34 -9.21 -13.59
N ARG A 121 0.27 -9.67 -14.26
CA ARG A 121 -1.03 -9.02 -14.24
C ARG A 121 -2.13 -9.96 -13.80
N THR A 122 -3.04 -9.41 -13.00
CA THR A 122 -4.20 -10.11 -12.48
C THR A 122 -5.46 -9.28 -12.74
N LEU A 123 -6.45 -9.88 -13.39
CA LEU A 123 -7.78 -9.31 -13.55
C LEU A 123 -8.65 -9.73 -12.37
N GLU A 124 -8.98 -8.78 -11.51
CA GLU A 124 -9.94 -8.94 -10.44
C GLU A 124 -11.36 -8.67 -10.96
N LYS A 125 -12.32 -9.52 -10.56
CA LYS A 125 -13.74 -9.29 -10.82
C LYS A 125 -14.53 -9.44 -9.54
N GLY A 126 -15.34 -8.44 -9.24
CA GLY A 126 -16.19 -8.43 -8.07
C GLY A 126 -17.48 -7.67 -8.31
N ARG A 127 -18.19 -7.42 -7.23
CA ARG A 127 -19.45 -6.68 -7.22
C ARG A 127 -19.53 -5.87 -5.94
N MET A 128 -19.75 -4.56 -6.09
CA MET A 128 -19.90 -3.65 -4.97
C MET A 128 -20.72 -2.42 -5.38
N VAL A 129 -21.07 -1.58 -4.42
CA VAL A 129 -21.76 -0.31 -4.68
C VAL A 129 -20.84 0.61 -5.50
N ASN A 130 -21.28 0.97 -6.71
CA ASN A 130 -20.60 1.98 -7.51
C ASN A 130 -20.81 3.36 -6.86
N PRO A 131 -19.74 4.08 -6.48
CA PRO A 131 -19.84 5.34 -5.75
C PRO A 131 -20.55 6.45 -6.55
N ASP A 132 -20.48 6.43 -7.88
CA ASP A 132 -21.11 7.44 -8.73
C ASP A 132 -22.63 7.26 -8.85
N THR A 133 -23.11 6.02 -8.71
CA THR A 133 -24.53 5.67 -8.93
C THR A 133 -25.25 5.28 -7.65
N GLY A 134 -24.52 4.88 -6.60
CA GLY A 134 -25.07 4.29 -5.39
C GLY A 134 -25.69 2.90 -5.59
N LEU A 135 -25.41 2.24 -6.72
CA LEU A 135 -25.99 0.94 -7.08
C LEU A 135 -24.96 -0.18 -7.07
N GLU A 136 -25.37 -1.35 -6.58
CA GLU A 136 -24.62 -2.61 -6.72
C GLU A 136 -24.32 -2.91 -8.20
N THR A 137 -23.03 -2.87 -8.55
CA THR A 137 -22.56 -2.95 -9.93
C THR A 137 -21.37 -3.91 -10.02
N ASP A 138 -21.34 -4.71 -11.07
CA ASP A 138 -20.19 -5.57 -11.35
C ASP A 138 -19.00 -4.70 -11.78
N TYR A 139 -17.83 -4.98 -11.24
CA TYR A 139 -16.61 -4.26 -11.56
C TYR A 139 -15.51 -5.20 -12.02
N GLU A 140 -14.56 -4.63 -12.75
CA GLU A 140 -13.29 -5.28 -13.03
C GLU A 140 -12.14 -4.32 -12.72
N GLU A 141 -11.13 -4.83 -12.01
CA GLU A 141 -9.87 -4.11 -11.74
C GLU A 141 -8.71 -4.88 -12.35
N MET A 142 -7.83 -4.17 -13.07
CA MET A 142 -6.58 -4.74 -13.55
C MET A 142 -5.45 -4.34 -12.62
N TRP A 143 -4.80 -5.34 -12.07
CA TRP A 143 -3.67 -5.19 -11.18
C TRP A 143 -2.38 -5.61 -11.88
N ARG A 144 -1.33 -4.82 -11.69
CA ARG A 144 0.04 -5.19 -12.03
C ARG A 144 0.84 -5.43 -10.76
N ASP A 145 1.39 -6.61 -10.64
CA ASP A 145 2.26 -7.02 -9.56
C ASP A 145 3.69 -6.54 -9.82
N VAL A 146 4.31 -6.04 -8.75
CA VAL A 146 5.69 -5.58 -8.75
C VAL A 146 6.46 -6.40 -7.72
N GLU A 147 7.55 -7.01 -8.15
CA GLU A 147 8.41 -7.76 -7.24
C GLU A 147 9.04 -6.82 -6.20
N PRO A 148 8.95 -7.16 -4.90
CA PRO A 148 9.65 -6.40 -3.88
C PRO A 148 11.16 -6.40 -4.13
N VAL A 149 11.78 -5.22 -4.02
CA VAL A 149 13.23 -5.06 -4.18
C VAL A 149 13.84 -4.77 -2.82
N ALA A 150 15.00 -5.36 -2.54
CA ALA A 150 15.75 -5.08 -1.32
C ALA A 150 16.33 -3.65 -1.32
N VAL A 151 16.40 -3.04 -0.13
CA VAL A 151 17.18 -1.81 0.07
C VAL A 151 18.66 -2.19 0.08
N PRO A 152 19.53 -1.50 -0.67
CA PRO A 152 20.96 -1.80 -0.67
C PRO A 152 21.56 -1.68 0.73
N SER A 153 22.33 -2.68 1.14
CA SER A 153 23.05 -2.65 2.41
C SER A 153 24.22 -1.65 2.31
N SER A 154 24.33 -0.72 3.26
CA SER A 154 25.41 0.27 3.33
C SER A 154 26.78 -0.30 3.72
N GLY A 155 26.94 -1.64 3.76
CA GLY A 155 28.19 -2.31 4.08
C GLY A 155 28.43 -3.54 3.21
N GLY A 156 29.55 -3.55 2.48
CA GLY A 156 29.96 -4.59 1.52
C GLY A 156 30.35 -5.96 2.13
N GLY A 157 29.56 -6.47 3.07
CA GLY A 157 29.66 -7.85 3.51
C GLY A 157 28.86 -8.74 2.56
N GLY A 158 29.51 -9.74 1.94
CA GLY A 158 28.99 -10.56 0.83
C GLY A 158 27.77 -11.47 1.08
N GLY A 159 26.85 -11.09 1.98
CA GLY A 159 25.48 -11.62 2.00
C GLY A 159 24.61 -10.71 1.14
N GLY A 160 24.02 -11.24 0.05
CA GLY A 160 23.18 -10.45 -0.86
C GLY A 160 22.05 -9.70 -0.14
N ASP A 161 21.64 -8.57 -0.70
CA ASP A 161 20.58 -7.75 -0.13
C ASP A 161 19.28 -8.55 0.03
N LYS A 162 18.74 -8.59 1.25
CA LYS A 162 17.50 -9.31 1.56
C LYS A 162 16.30 -8.37 1.53
N ILE A 163 15.19 -8.87 0.99
CA ILE A 163 13.89 -8.17 1.04
C ILE A 163 13.36 -8.27 2.47
N ARG A 164 13.45 -7.16 3.20
CA ARG A 164 12.89 -7.05 4.54
C ARG A 164 11.41 -6.72 4.48
N SER A 165 10.66 -7.20 5.46
CA SER A 165 9.26 -6.81 5.68
C SER A 165 8.96 -6.69 7.17
N ALA A 166 8.14 -5.71 7.53
CA ALA A 166 7.63 -5.55 8.89
C ALA A 166 6.20 -5.01 8.84
N VAL A 167 5.40 -5.38 9.83
CA VAL A 167 4.04 -4.86 10.02
C VAL A 167 3.90 -4.34 11.45
N LEU A 168 3.45 -3.09 11.57
CA LEU A 168 3.15 -2.47 12.85
C LEU A 168 1.64 -2.24 12.95
N GLU A 169 1.06 -2.60 14.08
CA GLU A 169 -0.36 -2.44 14.36
C GLU A 169 -0.55 -1.54 15.57
N LEU A 170 -1.47 -0.57 15.44
CA LEU A 170 -2.05 0.18 16.55
C LEU A 170 -3.45 -0.36 16.77
N ARG A 171 -3.73 -0.83 17.99
CA ARG A 171 -5.07 -1.21 18.44
C ARG A 171 -5.29 -0.68 19.85
N ASP A 172 -6.12 0.35 19.96
CA ASP A 172 -6.60 0.92 21.21
C ASP A 172 -8.08 1.29 21.04
N ASP A 173 -8.92 0.26 21.16
CA ASP A 173 -10.37 0.37 20.96
C ASP A 173 -11.02 1.33 21.98
N ALA A 174 -10.46 1.42 23.19
CA ALA A 174 -10.96 2.32 24.22
C ALA A 174 -10.77 3.81 23.85
N ALA A 175 -9.68 4.13 23.16
CA ALA A 175 -9.43 5.47 22.61
C ALA A 175 -9.96 5.65 21.17
N GLY A 176 -10.60 4.64 20.59
CA GLY A 176 -11.08 4.66 19.20
C GLY A 176 -9.95 4.79 18.18
N ARG A 177 -8.79 4.17 18.46
CA ARG A 177 -7.57 4.26 17.65
C ARG A 177 -7.23 2.93 17.03
N ARG A 178 -7.10 2.92 15.70
CA ARG A 178 -6.64 1.75 14.93
C ARG A 178 -5.72 2.19 13.82
N GLY A 179 -4.69 1.40 13.55
CA GLY A 179 -3.70 1.74 12.52
C GLY A 179 -2.92 0.52 12.07
N LEU A 180 -2.48 0.54 10.82
CA LEU A 180 -1.61 -0.50 10.26
C LEU A 180 -0.55 0.14 9.37
N VAL A 181 0.70 -0.30 9.56
CA VAL A 181 1.84 0.06 8.71
C VAL A 181 2.43 -1.22 8.13
N VAL A 182 2.64 -1.25 6.82
CA VAL A 182 3.35 -2.33 6.12
C VAL A 182 4.60 -1.75 5.47
N CYS A 183 5.76 -2.26 5.88
CA CYS A 183 7.03 -2.05 5.20
C CYS A 183 7.39 -3.32 4.41
N LEU A 184 7.73 -3.18 3.12
CA LEU A 184 8.07 -4.28 2.24
C LEU A 184 9.11 -3.83 1.20
N GLY A 185 10.34 -4.32 1.35
CA GLY A 185 11.45 -3.96 0.48
C GLY A 185 11.69 -2.45 0.47
N ARG A 186 11.58 -1.83 -0.72
CA ARG A 186 11.76 -0.38 -0.95
C ARG A 186 10.49 0.46 -0.76
N ARG A 187 9.40 -0.09 -0.22
CA ARG A 187 8.12 0.60 -0.03
C ARG A 187 7.64 0.48 1.41
N CYS A 188 6.99 1.52 1.92
CA CYS A 188 6.26 1.48 3.18
C CYS A 188 4.98 2.31 3.06
N GLN A 189 3.87 1.78 3.55
CA GLN A 189 2.57 2.46 3.62
C GLN A 189 2.00 2.32 5.02
N GLY A 190 1.33 3.37 5.50
CA GLY A 190 0.63 3.34 6.77
C GLY A 190 -0.67 4.10 6.71
N VAL A 191 -1.67 3.61 7.44
CA VAL A 191 -2.94 4.30 7.68
C VAL A 191 -3.27 4.26 9.18
N VAL A 192 -3.92 5.29 9.68
CA VAL A 192 -4.39 5.38 11.06
C VAL A 192 -5.72 6.14 11.13
N ARG A 193 -6.62 5.66 11.98
CA ARG A 193 -7.86 6.34 12.36
C ARG A 193 -7.86 6.55 13.88
N CYS A 194 -8.24 7.76 14.31
CA CYS A 194 -8.46 8.13 15.70
C CYS A 194 -9.80 8.87 15.80
N GLY A 195 -10.87 8.15 16.12
CA GLY A 195 -12.23 8.68 16.04
C GLY A 195 -12.57 9.16 14.63
N ASP A 196 -12.83 10.46 14.48
CA ASP A 196 -13.15 11.08 13.19
C ASP A 196 -11.93 11.43 12.33
N ALA A 197 -10.74 11.50 12.94
CA ALA A 197 -9.53 11.84 12.23
C ALA A 197 -8.94 10.60 11.54
N PHE A 198 -8.46 10.78 10.30
CA PHE A 198 -7.77 9.76 9.52
C PHE A 198 -6.46 10.34 9.00
N ALA A 199 -5.41 9.52 8.92
CA ALA A 199 -4.15 9.91 8.28
C ALA A 199 -3.48 8.73 7.58
N LEU A 200 -2.65 9.04 6.59
CA LEU A 200 -1.84 8.06 5.87
C LEU A 200 -0.46 8.59 5.50
N GLU A 201 0.45 7.67 5.26
CA GLU A 201 1.78 7.94 4.72
C GLU A 201 2.17 6.92 3.65
N GLN A 202 2.89 7.39 2.64
CA GLN A 202 3.57 6.55 1.65
C GLN A 202 5.05 6.92 1.60
N TRP A 203 5.92 5.93 1.69
CA TRP A 203 7.38 6.06 1.66
C TRP A 203 7.98 5.16 0.58
N GLU A 204 9.05 5.66 -0.04
CA GLU A 204 9.79 4.93 -1.07
C GLU A 204 11.29 5.17 -0.92
N TRP A 205 12.07 4.11 -1.04
CA TRP A 205 13.51 4.20 -1.19
C TRP A 205 13.88 4.63 -2.61
N GLN A 206 14.62 5.72 -2.74
CA GLN A 206 15.12 6.21 -4.03
C GLN A 206 16.64 6.10 -4.09
N GLN A 207 17.14 5.66 -5.23
CA GLN A 207 18.55 5.80 -5.55
C GLN A 207 18.81 7.23 -6.01
N GLN A 208 19.88 7.85 -5.51
CA GLN A 208 20.30 9.15 -6.02
C GLN A 208 20.99 8.94 -7.37
N GLU A 209 20.54 9.66 -8.40
CA GLU A 209 21.20 9.62 -9.70
C GLU A 209 22.62 10.18 -9.59
N GLN A 210 23.59 9.50 -10.21
CA GLN A 210 24.98 9.97 -10.24
C GLN A 210 25.05 11.30 -10.99
N GLY A 211 25.29 12.39 -10.25
CA GLY A 211 25.82 13.61 -10.83
C GLY A 211 27.18 13.29 -11.46
N GLY A 212 27.33 13.56 -12.75
CA GLY A 212 28.48 13.13 -13.55
C GLY A 212 29.83 13.66 -13.04
N SER A 213 30.49 12.91 -12.17
CA SER A 213 31.95 12.85 -12.03
C SER A 213 32.26 11.67 -11.10
N GLY A 214 32.82 10.61 -11.68
CA GLY A 214 32.92 9.31 -11.02
C GLY A 214 33.66 9.32 -9.68
N LYS A 215 33.11 8.55 -8.74
CA LYS A 215 33.75 7.72 -7.68
C LYS A 215 32.90 7.57 -6.41
N ASP A 216 31.69 8.12 -6.37
CA ASP A 216 30.73 7.83 -5.30
C ASP A 216 29.65 6.89 -5.85
N GLU A 217 29.58 5.67 -5.32
CA GLU A 217 28.39 4.83 -5.44
C GLU A 217 27.23 5.64 -4.85
N GLY A 218 26.28 6.08 -5.69
CA GLY A 218 25.24 7.03 -5.27
C GLY A 218 24.49 6.54 -4.04
N GLU A 219 24.56 7.30 -2.96
CA GLU A 219 23.83 7.03 -1.72
C GLU A 219 22.31 7.06 -2.02
N GLY A 220 21.60 5.98 -1.67
CA GLY A 220 20.14 5.97 -1.71
C GLY A 220 19.55 6.50 -0.40
N GLY A 221 18.26 6.83 -0.41
CA GLY A 221 17.59 7.27 0.80
C GLY A 221 16.08 7.04 0.75
N TRP A 222 15.49 6.85 1.93
CA TRP A 222 14.05 6.86 2.11
C TRP A 222 13.50 8.26 1.92
N LYS A 223 12.45 8.40 1.11
CA LYS A 223 11.70 9.64 0.96
C LYS A 223 10.23 9.39 1.24
N ARG A 224 9.66 10.23 2.10
CA ARG A 224 8.20 10.32 2.26
C ARG A 224 7.62 10.91 0.98
N ARG A 225 6.86 10.09 0.25
CA ARG A 225 6.18 10.45 -1.00
C ARG A 225 4.91 11.23 -0.73
N ARG A 226 4.14 10.81 0.27
CA ARG A 226 2.89 11.45 0.67
C ARG A 226 2.70 11.41 2.17
N ARG A 227 2.07 12.46 2.68
CA ARG A 227 1.47 12.55 4.01
C ARG A 227 0.14 13.27 3.84
N VAL A 228 -0.94 12.66 4.32
CA VAL A 228 -2.30 13.19 4.24
C VAL A 228 -2.99 12.91 5.57
N GLY A 229 -3.96 13.73 5.96
CA GLY A 229 -4.63 13.62 7.25
C GLY A 229 -4.11 14.57 8.30
N ALA A 230 -4.79 14.55 9.45
CA ALA A 230 -4.45 15.37 10.59
C ALA A 230 -2.97 15.17 11.02
N GLY A 231 -2.21 16.27 11.01
CA GLY A 231 -0.75 16.26 11.22
C GLY A 231 -0.31 15.85 12.63
N ASP A 232 -1.24 15.83 13.59
CA ASP A 232 -1.02 15.36 14.96
C ASP A 232 -1.16 13.84 15.12
N LEU A 233 -1.74 13.13 14.14
CA LEU A 233 -1.81 11.68 14.17
C LEU A 233 -0.44 11.05 13.93
N TYR A 234 0.05 10.29 14.90
CA TYR A 234 1.34 9.63 14.76
C TYR A 234 1.26 8.35 13.92
N LEU A 235 2.06 8.29 12.86
CA LEU A 235 2.34 7.11 12.03
C LEU A 235 3.83 6.76 12.13
N PRO A 236 4.21 5.54 12.52
CA PRO A 236 5.61 5.14 12.70
C PRO A 236 6.24 4.69 11.37
N CYS A 237 5.84 5.21 10.21
CA CYS A 237 6.37 4.74 8.92
C CYS A 237 7.86 5.06 8.77
N GLN A 238 8.31 6.24 9.23
CA GLN A 238 9.74 6.57 9.26
C GLN A 238 10.52 5.60 10.16
N ASP A 239 10.03 5.35 11.38
CA ASP A 239 10.64 4.38 12.29
C ASP A 239 10.67 2.98 11.66
N ALA A 240 9.58 2.58 11.00
CA ALA A 240 9.45 1.28 10.35
C ALA A 240 10.48 1.10 9.24
N VAL A 241 10.78 2.13 8.43
CA VAL A 241 11.75 2.02 7.34
C VAL A 241 13.20 2.15 7.79
N GLU A 242 13.48 3.00 8.77
CA GLU A 242 14.84 3.21 9.29
C GLU A 242 15.32 2.06 10.17
N LYS A 243 14.39 1.45 10.94
CA LYS A 243 14.71 0.41 11.92
C LYS A 243 14.28 -0.97 11.48
N VAL A 244 13.83 -1.16 10.23
CA VAL A 244 13.28 -2.43 9.74
C VAL A 244 14.18 -3.65 10.03
N ALA A 245 15.50 -3.46 10.06
CA ALA A 245 16.47 -4.51 10.36
C ALA A 245 16.46 -4.98 11.82
N ASP A 246 16.01 -4.11 12.73
CA ASP A 246 16.06 -4.27 14.19
C ASP A 246 14.66 -4.48 14.80
N LEU A 247 13.62 -4.59 13.95
CA LEU A 247 12.26 -4.86 14.41
C LEU A 247 12.06 -6.36 14.65
N ASP A 248 11.62 -6.68 15.87
CA ASP A 248 11.22 -8.01 16.29
C ASP A 248 9.73 -8.05 16.63
N VAL A 249 9.08 -9.19 16.36
CA VAL A 249 7.67 -9.41 16.73
C VAL A 249 7.47 -9.21 18.24
N GLY A 250 6.46 -8.42 18.60
CA GLY A 250 6.19 -7.99 19.98
C GLY A 250 6.93 -6.72 20.40
N GLY A 251 7.88 -6.24 19.60
CA GLY A 251 8.52 -4.93 19.78
C GLY A 251 7.51 -3.79 19.73
N ARG A 252 7.82 -2.66 20.37
CA ARG A 252 6.91 -1.52 20.49
C ARG A 252 7.59 -0.23 20.07
N ILE A 253 6.84 0.62 19.38
CA ILE A 253 7.21 1.99 19.05
C ILE A 253 6.15 2.90 19.67
N GLU A 254 6.60 3.78 20.57
CA GLU A 254 5.70 4.63 21.34
C GLU A 254 6.08 6.10 21.17
N ARG A 255 5.06 6.94 20.99
CA ARG A 255 5.18 8.39 20.99
C ARG A 255 3.90 9.00 21.53
N ASP A 256 4.04 9.96 22.45
CA ASP A 256 2.92 10.72 23.01
C ASP A 256 1.77 9.82 23.54
N GLY A 257 2.13 8.66 24.11
CA GLY A 257 1.19 7.66 24.64
C GLY A 257 0.48 6.81 23.59
N VAL A 258 0.82 6.95 22.30
CA VAL A 258 0.34 6.08 21.22
C VAL A 258 1.36 4.97 20.99
N VAL A 259 0.94 3.72 21.19
CA VAL A 259 1.80 2.53 21.10
C VAL A 259 1.46 1.71 19.86
N TRP A 260 2.45 1.53 18.99
CA TRP A 260 2.40 0.62 17.85
C TRP A 260 3.19 -0.65 18.18
N THR A 261 2.62 -1.82 17.90
CA THR A 261 3.26 -3.12 18.14
C THR A 261 3.68 -3.75 16.83
N VAL A 262 4.89 -4.28 16.76
CA VAL A 262 5.36 -5.09 15.63
C VAL A 262 4.64 -6.44 15.68
N VAL A 263 3.76 -6.69 14.72
CA VAL A 263 2.96 -7.94 14.63
C VAL A 263 3.51 -8.92 13.61
N GLU A 264 4.44 -8.47 12.77
CA GLU A 264 5.14 -9.28 11.77
C GLU A 264 6.51 -8.66 11.49
N ALA A 265 7.54 -9.50 11.37
CA ALA A 265 8.86 -9.10 10.92
C ALA A 265 9.53 -10.26 10.17
N SER A 266 10.16 -9.97 9.03
CA SER A 266 10.93 -10.94 8.25
C SER A 266 12.17 -10.27 7.66
N GLN A 267 13.31 -10.94 7.78
CA GLN A 267 14.65 -10.45 7.40
C GLN A 267 15.23 -11.20 6.20
#